data_AF-A0A0V1I874-F1
#
_entry.id   AF-A0A0V1I874-F1
#
_cell.length_a   1.000
_cell.length_b   1.000
_cell.length_c   1.000
_cell.angle_alpha   90.00
_cell.angle_beta   90.00
_cell.angle_gamma   90.00
#
_symmetry.space_group_name_H-M   'P 1'
#
loop_
_entity.id
_entity.type
_entity.pdbx_description
1 polymer ?
#
loop_
_entity_poly.entity_id
_entity_poly.type
_entity_poly.pdbx_seq_one_letter_code
_entity_poly.pdbx_strand_id
1 'polypeptide(L)'
;MTLKENYYHMKEQEEVHLRTFENMARKYRVRPTIMTPIWNVAGFLLGAGTALLGPKAAMACTVAVEEVIGQHYDNQIRELILDGEEHHKDLLETIGKFRDEELEHHDIGLKHHALETQFYGVMKTIIQFGCKGAIWISERF
;
A
#
# COMPACT_ATOMS: atom_id res chain seq x y z
N MET A 1 -19.94 -4.23 -6.66
CA MET A 1 -19.61 -2.79 -6.66
C MET A 1 -19.15 -2.37 -8.04
N THR A 2 -19.60 -1.20 -8.50
CA THR A 2 -19.11 -0.51 -9.71
C THR A 2 -17.67 -0.03 -9.52
N LEU A 3 -17.00 0.35 -10.61
CA LEU A 3 -15.65 0.94 -10.53
C LEU A 3 -15.59 2.15 -9.59
N LYS A 4 -16.57 3.05 -9.69
CA LYS A 4 -16.67 4.24 -8.85
C LYS A 4 -16.84 3.90 -7.37
N GLU A 5 -17.75 2.98 -7.05
CA GLU A 5 -17.96 2.51 -5.68
C GLU A 5 -16.70 1.90 -5.08
N ASN A 6 -15.98 1.07 -5.85
CA ASN A 6 -14.72 0.49 -5.38
C ASN A 6 -13.65 1.56 -5.11
N TYR A 7 -13.55 2.62 -5.92
CA TYR A 7 -12.61 3.72 -5.61
C TYR A 7 -12.92 4.40 -4.28
N TYR A 8 -14.20 4.67 -3.98
CA TYR A 8 -14.56 5.28 -2.70
C TYR A 8 -14.32 4.32 -1.54
N HIS A 9 -14.65 3.03 -1.74
CA HIS A 9 -14.42 2.00 -0.74
C HIS A 9 -12.94 1.88 -0.36
N MET A 10 -12.06 1.71 -1.35
CA MET A 10 -10.60 1.63 -1.12
C MET A 10 -10.09 2.93 -0.47
N LYS A 11 -10.51 4.11 -0.96
CA LYS A 11 -10.12 5.40 -0.38
C LYS A 11 -10.52 5.54 1.10
N GLU A 12 -11.71 5.08 1.47
CA GLU A 12 -12.17 5.10 2.86
C GLU A 12 -11.32 4.17 3.75
N GLN A 13 -10.92 3.01 3.24
CA GLN A 13 -10.00 2.10 3.93
C GLN A 13 -8.60 2.73 4.10
N GLU A 14 -8.02 3.28 3.03
CA GLU A 14 -6.72 3.97 3.06
C GLU A 14 -6.70 5.15 4.06
N GLU A 15 -7.77 5.92 4.15
CA GLU A 15 -7.88 7.02 5.13
C GLU A 15 -7.93 6.50 6.58
N VAL A 16 -8.52 5.32 6.79
CA VAL A 16 -8.50 4.63 8.09
C VAL A 16 -7.10 4.09 8.38
N HIS A 17 -6.42 3.50 7.40
CA HIS A 17 -5.04 2.99 7.54
C HIS A 17 -4.09 4.11 7.95
N LEU A 18 -4.06 5.19 7.16
CA LEU A 18 -3.21 6.35 7.41
C LEU A 18 -3.43 6.91 8.81
N ARG A 19 -4.69 7.20 9.17
CA ARG A 19 -5.04 7.74 10.49
C ARG A 19 -4.62 6.81 11.62
N THR A 20 -4.76 5.50 11.42
CA THR A 20 -4.39 4.49 12.42
C THR A 20 -2.89 4.49 12.64
N PHE A 21 -2.08 4.45 11.58
CA PHE A 21 -0.62 4.49 11.70
C PHE A 21 -0.10 5.84 12.21
N GLU A 22 -0.68 6.97 11.83
CA GLU A 22 -0.33 8.27 12.41
C GLU A 22 -0.61 8.32 13.93
N ASN A 23 -1.73 7.73 14.37
CA ASN A 23 -2.05 7.63 15.78
C ASN A 23 -1.07 6.71 16.53
N MET A 24 -0.74 5.55 15.95
CA MET A 24 0.23 4.62 16.52
C MET A 24 1.63 5.23 16.58
N ALA A 25 2.09 5.88 15.51
CA ALA A 25 3.38 6.55 15.46
C ALA A 25 3.48 7.62 16.56
N ARG A 26 2.42 8.40 16.78
CA ARG A 26 2.36 9.35 17.91
C ARG A 26 2.35 8.65 19.27
N LYS A 27 1.52 7.62 19.46
CA LYS A 27 1.40 6.85 20.71
C LYS A 27 2.75 6.26 21.13
N TYR A 28 3.45 5.64 20.19
CA TYR A 28 4.73 4.98 20.42
C TYR A 28 5.94 5.90 20.21
N ARG A 29 5.72 7.19 19.93
CA ARG A 29 6.77 8.20 19.68
C ARG A 29 7.77 7.77 18.60
N VAL A 30 7.27 7.09 17.58
CA VAL A 30 8.04 6.71 16.40
C VAL A 30 8.40 7.98 15.64
N ARG A 31 9.67 8.13 15.28
CA ARG A 31 10.11 9.19 14.38
C ARG A 31 9.84 8.74 12.95
N PRO A 32 8.97 9.43 12.18
CA PRO A 32 8.76 9.11 10.78
C PRO A 32 10.05 9.29 9.97
N THR A 33 10.12 8.61 8.83
CA THR A 33 11.22 8.77 7.87
C THR A 33 11.40 10.24 7.48
N ILE A 34 12.65 10.70 7.35
CA ILE A 34 12.93 12.04 6.82
C ILE A 34 12.45 12.22 5.37
N MET A 35 12.19 11.12 4.68
CA MET A 35 11.80 11.08 3.27
C MET A 35 10.30 11.31 3.06
N THR A 36 9.48 11.40 4.11
CA THR A 36 8.01 11.56 4.00
C THR A 36 7.58 12.66 3.02
N PRO A 37 8.17 13.88 2.99
CA PRO A 37 7.76 14.91 2.04
C PRO A 37 7.96 14.49 0.58
N ILE A 38 9.02 13.74 0.30
CA ILE A 38 9.35 13.25 -1.05
C ILE A 38 8.36 12.14 -1.45
N TRP A 39 8.06 11.21 -0.54
CA TRP A 39 7.13 10.12 -0.80
C TRP A 39 5.69 10.59 -0.99
N ASN A 40 5.26 11.63 -0.26
CA ASN A 40 3.93 12.23 -0.47
C ASN A 40 3.78 12.77 -1.90
N VAL A 41 4.79 13.46 -2.42
CA VAL A 41 4.79 13.99 -3.79
C VAL A 41 4.86 12.85 -4.80
N ALA A 42 5.76 11.88 -4.59
CA ALA A 42 5.95 10.76 -5.50
C ALA A 42 4.69 9.88 -5.62
N GLY A 43 4.05 9.54 -4.49
CA GLY A 43 2.81 8.75 -4.46
C GLY A 43 1.67 9.47 -5.18
N PHE A 44 1.49 10.78 -4.93
CA PHE A 44 0.49 11.58 -5.64
C PHE A 44 0.73 11.60 -7.15
N LEU A 45 1.97 11.86 -7.58
CA LEU A 45 2.31 11.89 -9.01
C LEU A 45 2.12 10.53 -9.68
N LEU A 46 2.46 9.43 -9.00
CA LEU A 46 2.24 8.09 -9.50
C LEU A 46 0.74 7.81 -9.71
N GLY A 47 -0.08 8.07 -8.70
CA GLY A 47 -1.54 7.87 -8.77
C GLY A 47 -2.20 8.78 -9.83
N ALA A 48 -1.88 10.08 -9.82
CA ALA A 48 -2.42 11.03 -10.79
C ALA A 48 -1.96 10.70 -12.23
N GLY A 49 -0.68 10.36 -12.41
CA GLY A 49 -0.11 10.03 -13.71
C GLY A 49 -0.76 8.78 -14.31
N THR A 50 -0.95 7.72 -13.52
CA THR A 50 -1.60 6.50 -13.98
C THR A 50 -3.10 6.69 -14.22
N ALA A 51 -3.78 7.52 -13.41
CA ALA A 51 -5.17 7.90 -13.65
C ALA A 51 -5.38 8.66 -14.97
N LEU A 52 -4.43 9.53 -15.35
CA LEU A 52 -4.48 10.23 -16.65
C LEU A 52 -4.34 9.28 -17.84
N LEU A 53 -3.69 8.13 -17.67
CA LEU A 53 -3.61 7.07 -18.68
C LEU A 53 -4.89 6.22 -18.76
N GLY A 54 -5.84 6.43 -17.84
CA GLY A 54 -7.15 5.81 -17.83
C GLY A 54 -7.37 4.83 -16.68
N PRO A 55 -8.61 4.36 -16.50
CA PRO A 55 -9.02 3.58 -15.33
C PRO A 55 -8.29 2.24 -15.21
N LYS A 56 -7.97 1.57 -16.33
CA LYS A 56 -7.21 0.31 -16.31
C LYS A 56 -5.79 0.53 -15.80
N ALA A 57 -5.14 1.62 -16.21
CA ALA A 57 -3.79 1.96 -15.78
C ALA A 57 -3.72 2.38 -14.31
N ALA A 58 -4.72 3.12 -13.82
CA ALA A 58 -4.87 3.35 -12.39
C ALA A 58 -5.00 2.02 -11.61
N MET A 59 -5.83 1.09 -12.08
CA MET A 59 -5.97 -0.21 -11.44
C MET A 59 -4.70 -1.08 -11.54
N ALA A 60 -3.95 -0.98 -12.65
CA ALA A 60 -2.64 -1.62 -12.76
C ALA A 60 -1.63 -1.05 -11.75
N CYS A 61 -1.69 0.26 -11.47
CA CYS A 61 -0.92 0.87 -10.41
C CYS A 61 -1.31 0.30 -9.05
N THR A 62 -2.61 0.29 -8.70
CA THR A 62 -3.13 -0.29 -7.45
C THR A 62 -2.66 -1.73 -7.27
N VAL A 63 -2.83 -2.59 -8.28
CA VAL A 63 -2.35 -3.99 -8.22
C VAL A 63 -0.84 -4.06 -7.95
N ALA A 64 -0.04 -3.23 -8.62
CA ALA A 64 1.40 -3.25 -8.46
C ALA A 64 1.85 -2.77 -7.07
N VAL A 65 1.20 -1.75 -6.52
CA VAL A 65 1.48 -1.20 -5.18
C VAL A 65 1.05 -2.19 -4.11
N GLU A 66 -0.21 -2.65 -4.15
CA GLU A 66 -0.79 -3.48 -3.10
C GLU A 66 -0.16 -4.87 -3.02
N GLU A 67 0.33 -5.42 -4.13
CA GLU A 67 1.12 -6.65 -4.07
C GLU A 67 2.41 -6.47 -3.26
N VAL A 68 3.05 -5.29 -3.34
CA VAL A 68 4.26 -4.98 -2.57
C VAL A 68 3.92 -4.67 -1.12
N ILE A 69 2.88 -3.88 -0.87
CA ILE A 69 2.45 -3.51 0.49
C ILE A 69 1.94 -4.74 1.24
N GLY A 70 1.10 -5.57 0.63
CA GLY A 70 0.64 -6.84 1.22
C GLY A 70 1.80 -7.76 1.59
N GLN A 71 2.79 -7.90 0.70
CA GLN A 71 4.00 -8.69 1.00
C GLN A 71 4.85 -8.07 2.12
N HIS A 72 4.90 -6.74 2.20
CA HIS A 72 5.61 -6.04 3.27
C HIS A 72 4.94 -6.27 4.63
N TYR A 73 3.62 -6.14 4.71
CA TYR A 73 2.86 -6.45 5.91
C TYR A 73 3.00 -7.91 6.33
N ASP A 74 2.99 -8.86 5.39
CA ASP A 74 3.26 -10.28 5.68
C ASP A 74 4.64 -10.49 6.32
N ASN A 75 5.66 -9.77 5.86
CA ASN A 75 7.00 -9.86 6.44
C ASN A 75 7.02 -9.24 7.86
N GLN A 76 6.39 -8.08 8.06
CA GLN A 76 6.27 -7.47 9.38
C GLN A 76 5.54 -8.37 10.37
N ILE A 77 4.44 -9.00 9.96
CA ILE A 77 3.71 -9.97 10.80
C ILE A 77 4.63 -11.11 11.23
N ARG A 78 5.40 -11.68 10.30
CA ARG A 78 6.36 -12.75 10.61
C ARG A 78 7.42 -12.30 11.60
N GLU A 79 8.00 -11.12 11.39
CA GLU A 79 9.01 -10.55 12.27
C GLU A 79 8.48 -10.30 13.69
N LEU A 80 7.28 -9.72 13.80
CA LEU A 80 6.63 -9.45 15.09
C LEU A 80 6.26 -10.74 15.84
N ILE A 81 5.81 -11.78 15.14
CA ILE A 81 5.56 -13.10 15.77
C ILE A 81 6.87 -13.68 16.33
N LEU A 82 7.96 -13.60 15.57
CA LEU A 82 9.28 -14.10 16.00
C LEU A 82 9.86 -13.30 17.17
N ASP A 83 9.58 -12.01 17.26
CA ASP A 83 9.99 -11.12 18.36
C ASP A 83 9.13 -11.28 19.63
N GLY A 84 8.00 -11.99 19.53
CA GLY A 84 7.11 -12.31 20.65
C GLY A 84 5.69 -11.83 20.40
N GLU A 85 4.85 -12.71 19.86
CA GLU A 85 3.46 -12.44 19.48
C GLU A 85 2.65 -11.69 20.56
N GLU A 86 2.71 -12.12 21.82
CA GLU A 86 1.92 -11.52 22.90
C GLU A 86 2.30 -10.05 23.17
N HIS A 87 3.55 -9.66 22.91
CA HIS A 87 3.99 -8.26 23.06
C HIS A 87 3.43 -7.35 21.97
N HIS A 88 3.11 -7.92 20.81
CA HIS A 88 2.76 -7.17 19.60
C HIS A 88 1.31 -7.38 19.16
N LYS A 89 0.48 -7.99 20.00
CA LYS A 89 -0.89 -8.41 19.68
C LYS A 89 -1.73 -7.33 18.99
N ASP A 90 -1.79 -6.12 19.55
CA ASP A 90 -2.55 -4.99 18.98
C ASP A 90 -2.04 -4.59 17.57
N LEU A 91 -0.72 -4.63 17.38
CA LEU A 91 -0.08 -4.26 16.12
C LEU A 91 -0.27 -5.38 15.08
N LEU A 92 -0.16 -6.64 15.49
CA LEU A 92 -0.42 -7.81 14.65
C LEU A 92 -1.85 -7.85 14.15
N GLU A 93 -2.84 -7.57 15.01
CA GLU A 93 -4.25 -7.48 14.61
C GLU A 93 -4.46 -6.36 13.59
N THR A 94 -3.86 -5.20 13.82
CA THR A 94 -3.97 -4.04 12.94
C THR A 94 -3.34 -4.29 11.56
N ILE A 95 -2.08 -4.74 11.52
CA ILE A 95 -1.36 -5.01 10.27
C ILE A 95 -2.00 -6.21 9.54
N GLY A 96 -2.45 -7.23 10.27
CA GLY A 96 -3.18 -8.37 9.69
C GLY A 96 -4.44 -7.94 8.98
N LYS A 97 -5.25 -7.08 9.62
CA LYS A 97 -6.44 -6.49 8.99
C LYS A 97 -6.07 -5.70 7.74
N PHE A 98 -5.11 -4.77 7.83
CA PHE A 98 -4.78 -3.91 6.71
C PHE A 98 -4.20 -4.70 5.53
N ARG A 99 -3.37 -5.71 5.79
CA ARG A 99 -2.93 -6.66 4.75
C ARG A 99 -4.10 -7.29 4.01
N ASP A 100 -5.10 -7.78 4.73
CA ASP A 100 -6.25 -8.44 4.10
C ASP A 100 -7.05 -7.44 3.25
N GLU A 101 -7.14 -6.18 3.69
CA GLU A 101 -7.74 -5.09 2.91
C GLU A 101 -6.89 -4.74 1.66
N GLU A 102 -5.56 -4.71 1.74
CA GLU A 102 -4.71 -4.51 0.54
C GLU A 102 -4.82 -5.65 -0.47
N LEU A 103 -4.96 -6.89 0.00
CA LEU A 103 -5.20 -8.03 -0.88
C LEU A 103 -6.58 -7.92 -1.56
N GLU A 104 -7.58 -7.37 -0.87
CA GLU A 104 -8.87 -7.03 -1.48
C GLU A 104 -8.71 -5.92 -2.53
N HIS A 105 -7.98 -4.84 -2.23
CA HIS A 105 -7.69 -3.75 -3.18
C HIS A 105 -6.99 -4.28 -4.45
N HIS A 106 -6.00 -5.15 -4.28
CA HIS A 106 -5.33 -5.87 -5.37
C HIS A 106 -6.34 -6.64 -6.23
N ASP A 107 -7.20 -7.44 -5.62
CA ASP A 107 -8.19 -8.26 -6.32
C ASP A 107 -9.26 -7.40 -7.02
N ILE A 108 -9.64 -6.26 -6.43
CA ILE A 108 -10.48 -5.24 -7.07
C ILE A 108 -9.79 -4.72 -8.33
N GLY A 109 -8.51 -4.38 -8.25
CA GLY A 109 -7.75 -3.92 -9.42
C GLY A 109 -7.71 -4.94 -10.55
N LEU A 110 -7.53 -6.22 -10.23
CA LEU A 110 -7.62 -7.31 -11.21
C LEU A 110 -9.02 -7.42 -11.84
N LYS A 111 -10.09 -7.34 -11.03
CA LYS A 111 -11.48 -7.36 -11.51
C LYS A 111 -11.80 -6.19 -12.44
N HIS A 112 -11.16 -5.05 -12.24
CA HIS A 112 -11.31 -3.85 -13.10
C HIS A 112 -10.24 -3.75 -14.19
N HIS A 113 -9.86 -4.90 -14.75
CA HIS A 113 -9.08 -5.01 -15.98
C HIS A 113 -7.66 -4.41 -15.91
N ALA A 114 -7.03 -4.39 -14.73
CA ALA A 114 -5.63 -3.98 -14.57
C ALA A 114 -4.68 -4.67 -15.58
N LEU A 115 -4.85 -5.98 -15.77
CA LEU A 115 -4.01 -6.82 -16.64
C LEU A 115 -4.12 -6.43 -18.13
N GLU A 116 -5.21 -5.78 -18.53
CA GLU A 116 -5.43 -5.34 -19.91
C GLU A 116 -4.77 -4.00 -20.22
N THR A 117 -4.06 -3.41 -19.25
CA THR A 117 -3.34 -2.16 -19.47
C THR A 117 -2.18 -2.36 -20.45
N GLN A 118 -2.01 -1.41 -21.38
CA GLN A 118 -0.88 -1.43 -22.29
C GLN A 118 0.44 -1.43 -21.51
N PHE A 119 1.35 -2.34 -21.89
CA PHE A 119 2.64 -2.53 -21.22
C PHE A 119 2.53 -2.85 -19.71
N TYR A 120 1.44 -3.49 -19.27
CA TYR A 120 1.18 -3.83 -17.87
C TYR A 120 2.41 -4.40 -17.14
N GLY A 121 3.08 -5.41 -17.72
CA GLY A 121 4.23 -6.04 -17.07
C GLY A 121 5.38 -5.07 -16.79
N VAL A 122 5.70 -4.18 -17.73
CA VAL A 122 6.76 -3.18 -17.57
C VAL A 122 6.39 -2.16 -16.50
N MET A 123 5.15 -1.65 -16.56
CA MET A 123 4.65 -0.70 -15.55
C MET A 123 4.64 -1.33 -14.16
N LYS A 124 4.11 -2.55 -14.03
CA LYS A 124 4.10 -3.29 -12.77
C LYS A 124 5.51 -3.40 -12.21
N THR A 125 6.48 -3.88 -13.00
CA THR A 125 7.86 -4.05 -12.52
C THR A 125 8.49 -2.73 -12.06
N ILE A 126 8.30 -1.64 -12.80
CA ILE A 126 8.83 -0.32 -12.44
C ILE A 126 8.23 0.17 -11.12
N ILE A 127 6.90 0.09 -10.98
CA ILE A 127 6.18 0.51 -9.78
C ILE A 127 6.64 -0.33 -8.58
N GLN A 128 6.67 -1.66 -8.73
CA GLN A 128 7.10 -2.56 -7.67
C GLN A 128 8.53 -2.29 -7.22
N PHE A 129 9.44 -2.04 -8.16
CA PHE A 129 10.82 -1.68 -7.84
C PHE A 129 10.89 -0.35 -7.08
N GLY A 130 10.13 0.66 -7.52
CA GLY A 130 10.00 1.95 -6.83
C GLY A 130 9.47 1.82 -5.41
N CYS A 131 8.36 1.10 -5.22
CA CYS A 131 7.76 0.85 -3.90
C CYS A 131 8.72 0.11 -2.96
N LYS A 132 9.36 -0.97 -3.43
CA LYS A 132 10.36 -1.71 -2.64
C LYS A 132 11.54 -0.84 -2.25
N GLY A 133 12.02 0.01 -3.17
CA GLY A 133 13.05 1.00 -2.89
C GLY A 133 12.62 2.01 -1.84
N ALA A 134 11.41 2.57 -1.96
CA ALA A 134 10.87 3.54 -1.00
C ALA A 134 10.75 2.94 0.41
N ILE A 135 10.26 1.69 0.52
CA ILE A 135 10.20 0.95 1.79
C ILE A 135 11.61 0.81 2.38
N TRP A 136 12.56 0.26 1.60
CA TRP A 136 13.92 0.02 2.06
C TRP A 136 14.63 1.30 2.56
N ILE A 137 14.43 2.43 1.87
CA ILE A 137 15.00 3.72 2.31
C ILE A 137 14.32 4.18 3.61
N SER A 138 12.99 4.08 3.69
CA SER A 138 12.20 4.60 4.82
C SER A 138 12.44 3.85 6.13
N GLU A 139 12.80 2.56 6.06
CA GLU A 139 13.21 1.77 7.22
C GLU A 139 14.54 2.23 7.84
N ARG A 140 15.35 3.02 7.11
CA ARG A 140 16.72 3.37 7.49
C ARG A 140 16.91 4.84 7.85
N PHE A 141 16.10 5.73 7.28
CA PHE A 141 16.28 7.18 7.34
C PHE A 141 15.01 7.90 7.71
#